data_AF-A0AA42MXX1-F1
#
_entry.id   AF-A0AA42MXX1-F1
#
_cell.length_a   1.000
_cell.length_b   1.000
_cell.length_c   1.000
_cell.angle_alpha   90.00
_cell.angle_beta   90.00
_cell.angle_gamma   90.00
#
_symmetry.space_group_name_H-M   'P 1'
#
loop_
_entity.id
_entity.type
_entity.pdbx_description
1 polymer ?
#
loop_
_entity_poly.entity_id
_entity_poly.type
_entity_poly.pdbx_seq_one_letter_code
_entity_poly.pdbx_strand_id
1 'polypeptide(L)'
;GHKCGQIHQKGYLVLLKDSTYSLMGGTCGRTKFNADSKISKNISSFENERKRQEKLGRLYDFINNKERYQGIIHQLKIIVGDIAAFYQEIRILGLNLNILNSRYKASDRAVLIKTYKYDDKRNLRYQTTERIGYLQELNLFDGKDVGSYSVDVHKLVIGLKNACELDEQIKQNPKIRVDKRVNDLVRDLSHFESLRNELLERKASIERFKTSDLSLLCYLTPMIYAELSGDFPLGDSRQPTYKSLRPFDLVS
;
A
#
# COMPACT_ATOMS: atom_id res chain seq x y z
N GLY A 1 18.67 36.86 29.18
CA GLY A 1 18.53 37.86 28.11
C GLY A 1 17.09 38.29 28.00
N HIS A 2 16.76 39.53 28.37
CA HIS A 2 15.39 40.09 28.32
C HIS A 2 15.26 41.36 27.47
N LYS A 3 16.28 41.73 26.67
CA LYS A 3 16.28 43.02 25.96
C LYS A 3 15.35 43.09 24.73
N CYS A 4 14.79 41.97 24.26
CA CYS A 4 13.79 41.95 23.18
C CYS A 4 12.34 41.78 23.69
N GLY A 5 12.13 41.65 25.01
CA GLY A 5 10.82 41.41 25.62
C GLY A 5 10.19 40.05 25.33
N GLN A 6 10.87 39.15 24.60
CA GLN A 6 10.35 37.82 24.24
C GLN A 6 11.15 36.71 24.93
N ILE A 7 10.43 35.71 25.46
CA ILE A 7 11.04 34.50 26.01
C ILE A 7 11.55 33.66 24.83
N HIS A 8 12.84 33.38 24.81
CA HIS A 8 13.46 32.51 23.81
C HIS A 8 13.85 31.18 24.46
N GLN A 9 13.01 30.16 24.32
CA GLN A 9 13.29 28.81 24.85
C GLN A 9 14.14 27.96 23.88
N LYS A 10 14.17 28.33 22.59
CA LYS A 10 14.93 27.65 21.52
C LYS A 10 15.59 28.68 20.61
N GLY A 11 16.83 28.46 20.21
CA GLY A 11 17.60 29.44 19.44
C GLY A 11 19.01 28.99 19.10
N TYR A 12 19.81 29.91 18.60
CA TYR A 12 21.21 29.72 18.25
C TYR A 12 22.10 30.16 19.41
N LEU A 13 23.07 29.32 19.81
CA LEU A 13 24.12 29.72 20.74
C LEU A 13 25.09 30.67 20.03
N VAL A 14 25.37 31.82 20.61
CA VAL A 14 26.26 32.84 20.02
C VAL A 14 27.35 33.23 21.02
N LEU A 15 28.57 33.42 20.53
CA LEU A 15 29.70 33.92 21.30
C LEU A 15 29.75 35.45 21.17
N LEU A 16 29.74 36.14 22.30
CA LEU A 16 29.87 37.59 22.38
C LEU A 16 31.35 38.01 22.31
N LYS A 17 31.62 39.29 22.04
CA LYS A 17 32.98 39.81 21.88
C LYS A 17 33.84 39.70 23.16
N ASP A 18 33.20 39.60 24.32
CA ASP A 18 33.82 39.40 25.62
C ASP A 18 34.07 37.90 25.93
N SER A 19 33.94 37.02 24.92
CA SER A 19 34.07 35.58 25.03
C SER A 19 33.00 34.89 25.90
N THR A 20 31.91 35.57 26.24
CA THR A 20 30.77 34.96 26.93
C THR A 20 29.73 34.41 25.95
N TYR A 21 28.98 33.38 26.36
CA TYR A 21 27.93 32.80 25.53
C TYR A 21 26.57 33.45 25.78
N SER A 22 25.78 33.59 24.72
CA SER A 22 24.39 34.05 24.78
C SER A 22 23.49 33.22 23.87
N LEU A 23 22.17 33.37 24.02
CA LEU A 23 21.18 32.67 23.21
C LEU A 23 20.44 33.67 22.32
N MET A 24 20.61 33.54 21.00
CA MET A 24 19.83 34.27 20.01
C MET A 24 18.56 33.48 19.69
N GLY A 25 17.39 34.05 20.01
CA GLY A 25 16.11 33.41 19.71
C GLY A 25 15.96 33.06 18.22
N GLY A 26 15.49 31.86 17.91
CA GLY A 26 15.45 31.36 16.52
C GLY A 26 14.57 32.21 15.58
N THR A 27 13.53 32.86 16.11
CA THR A 27 12.71 33.83 15.36
C THR A 27 13.49 35.12 15.12
N CYS A 28 14.13 35.68 16.15
CA CYS A 28 14.92 36.90 16.05
C CYS A 28 16.09 36.75 15.07
N GLY A 29 16.80 35.62 15.08
CA GLY A 29 17.85 35.32 14.12
C GLY A 29 17.35 35.28 12.67
N ARG A 30 16.14 34.75 12.43
CA ARG A 30 15.56 34.59 11.08
C ARG A 30 14.88 35.84 10.54
N THR A 31 14.26 36.65 11.39
CA THR A 31 13.40 37.76 10.93
C THR A 31 13.95 39.15 11.24
N LYS A 32 14.69 39.32 12.33
CA LYS A 32 15.18 40.64 12.77
C LYS A 32 16.66 40.88 12.42
N PHE A 33 17.49 39.85 12.49
CA PHE A 33 18.93 39.96 12.20
C PHE A 33 19.30 39.49 10.78
N ASN A 34 18.30 39.25 9.94
CA ASN A 34 18.46 38.82 8.55
C ASN A 34 18.97 39.93 7.60
N ALA A 35 19.05 41.18 8.09
CA ALA A 35 19.61 42.31 7.35
C ALA A 35 21.14 42.26 7.21
N ASP A 36 21.82 41.48 8.08
CA ASP A 36 23.27 41.31 8.02
C ASP A 36 23.62 40.01 7.27
N SER A 37 24.12 40.16 6.03
CA SER A 37 24.35 39.04 5.09
C SER A 37 25.25 37.93 5.65
N LYS A 38 26.12 38.23 6.62
CA LYS A 38 27.00 37.23 7.27
C LYS A 38 26.26 36.38 8.30
N ILE A 39 25.38 36.97 9.12
CA ILE A 39 24.60 36.25 10.13
C ILE A 39 23.61 35.30 9.43
N SER A 40 22.94 35.78 8.38
CA SER A 40 22.02 34.97 7.57
C SER A 40 22.71 33.75 6.94
N LYS A 41 23.92 33.92 6.39
CA LYS A 41 24.75 32.82 5.85
C LYS A 41 25.11 31.80 6.93
N ASN A 42 25.52 32.25 8.12
CA ASN A 42 25.90 31.35 9.22
C ASN A 42 24.69 30.56 9.75
N ILE A 43 23.54 31.20 9.91
CA ILE A 43 22.29 30.52 10.31
C ILE A 43 21.91 29.47 9.26
N SER A 44 21.97 29.83 7.97
CA SER A 44 21.67 28.89 6.88
C SER A 44 22.63 27.70 6.87
N SER A 45 23.93 27.95 7.08
CA SER A 45 24.95 26.90 7.19
C SER A 45 24.69 25.97 8.36
N PHE A 46 24.35 26.51 9.54
CA PHE A 46 23.99 25.73 10.72
C PHE A 46 22.74 24.87 10.48
N GLU A 47 21.68 25.44 9.92
CA GLU A 47 20.44 24.71 9.63
C GLU A 47 20.65 23.59 8.60
N ASN A 48 21.49 23.83 7.59
CA ASN A 48 21.85 22.83 6.60
C ASN A 48 22.65 21.69 7.23
N GLU A 49 23.62 22.00 8.09
CA GLU A 49 24.41 20.98 8.80
C GLU A 49 23.52 20.20 9.78
N ARG A 50 22.62 20.86 10.52
CA ARG A 50 21.66 20.17 11.39
C ARG A 50 20.80 19.17 10.61
N LYS A 51 20.20 19.61 9.49
CA LYS A 51 19.39 18.73 8.61
C LYS A 51 20.21 17.59 8.04
N ARG A 52 21.48 17.82 7.73
CA ARG A 52 22.40 16.80 7.26
C ARG A 52 22.65 15.75 8.34
N GLN A 53 22.95 16.16 9.56
CA GLN A 53 23.13 15.27 10.71
C GLN A 53 21.86 14.46 11.02
N GLU A 54 20.67 15.08 10.97
CA GLU A 54 19.39 14.37 11.14
C GLU A 54 19.20 13.25 10.10
N LYS A 55 19.54 13.52 8.83
CA LYS A 55 19.42 12.53 7.75
C LYS A 55 20.45 11.42 7.85
N LEU A 56 21.69 11.76 8.23
CA LEU A 56 22.72 10.76 8.52
C LEU A 56 22.28 9.85 9.67
N GLY A 57 21.75 10.43 10.76
CA GLY A 57 21.19 9.66 11.88
C GLY A 57 20.15 8.66 11.40
N ARG A 58 19.16 9.10 10.62
CA ARG A 58 18.14 8.21 10.04
C ARG A 58 18.73 7.11 9.16
N LEU A 59 19.73 7.43 8.33
CA LEU A 59 20.39 6.43 7.49
C LEU A 59 21.12 5.39 8.36
N TYR A 60 21.80 5.84 9.40
CA TYR A 60 22.46 4.97 10.36
C TYR A 60 21.48 4.10 11.15
N ASP A 61 20.27 4.57 11.43
CA ASP A 61 19.23 3.72 12.02
C ASP A 61 18.91 2.52 11.13
N PHE A 62 18.83 2.72 9.80
CA PHE A 62 18.64 1.63 8.84
C PHE A 62 19.82 0.67 8.79
N ILE A 63 21.05 1.21 8.78
CA ILE A 63 22.28 0.41 8.70
C ILE A 63 22.49 -0.41 9.99
N ASN A 64 22.37 0.23 11.15
CA ASN A 64 22.59 -0.42 12.45
C ASN A 64 21.54 -1.48 12.76
N ASN A 65 20.33 -1.36 12.18
CA ASN A 65 19.25 -2.34 12.33
C ASN A 65 19.01 -3.14 11.04
N LYS A 66 20.05 -3.32 10.19
CA LYS A 66 19.94 -3.94 8.87
C LYS A 66 19.21 -5.29 8.90
N GLU A 67 19.57 -6.18 9.81
CA GLU A 67 18.98 -7.54 9.89
C GLU A 67 17.47 -7.49 10.15
N ARG A 68 17.05 -6.60 11.06
CA ARG A 68 15.63 -6.34 11.32
C ARG A 68 14.92 -5.85 10.06
N TYR A 69 15.48 -4.87 9.36
CA TYR A 69 14.88 -4.35 8.14
C TYR A 69 14.86 -5.39 7.01
N GLN A 70 15.90 -6.22 6.87
CA GLN A 70 15.92 -7.34 5.92
C GLN A 70 14.82 -8.37 6.22
N GLY A 71 14.63 -8.73 7.48
CA GLY A 71 13.55 -9.64 7.90
C GLY A 71 12.17 -9.08 7.56
N ILE A 72 11.93 -7.79 7.84
CA ILE A 72 10.67 -7.14 7.48
C ILE A 72 10.49 -7.10 5.94
N ILE A 73 11.52 -6.71 5.17
CA ILE A 73 11.46 -6.68 3.70
C ILE A 73 11.13 -8.08 3.15
N HIS A 74 11.69 -9.13 3.73
CA HIS A 74 11.37 -10.50 3.36
C HIS A 74 9.88 -10.81 3.61
N GLN A 75 9.34 -10.43 4.76
CA GLN A 75 7.90 -10.56 5.04
C GLN A 75 7.05 -9.77 4.04
N LEU A 76 7.45 -8.54 3.68
CA LEU A 76 6.74 -7.75 2.67
C LEU A 76 6.72 -8.46 1.31
N LYS A 77 7.82 -9.11 0.90
CA LYS A 77 7.86 -9.89 -0.35
C LYS A 77 6.85 -11.04 -0.33
N ILE A 78 6.73 -11.76 0.80
CA ILE A 78 5.75 -12.83 0.96
C ILE A 78 4.33 -12.26 0.82
N ILE A 79 4.03 -11.15 1.51
CA ILE A 79 2.71 -10.51 1.44
C ILE A 79 2.38 -10.07 0.01
N VAL A 80 3.33 -9.50 -0.72
CA VAL A 80 3.12 -9.12 -2.13
C VAL A 80 2.83 -10.36 -2.99
N GLY A 81 3.53 -11.48 -2.73
CA GLY A 81 3.24 -12.77 -3.35
C GLY A 81 1.82 -13.27 -3.07
N ASP A 82 1.38 -13.25 -1.81
CA ASP A 82 0.02 -13.63 -1.39
C ASP A 82 -1.03 -12.77 -2.10
N ILE A 83 -0.81 -11.45 -2.16
CA ILE A 83 -1.71 -10.50 -2.84
C ILE A 83 -1.77 -10.85 -4.33
N ALA A 84 -0.62 -11.07 -4.98
CA ALA A 84 -0.58 -11.43 -6.40
C ALA A 84 -1.31 -12.74 -6.69
N ALA A 85 -1.11 -13.76 -5.87
CA ALA A 85 -1.80 -15.04 -5.98
C ALA A 85 -3.32 -14.86 -5.89
N PHE A 86 -3.81 -14.09 -4.93
CA PHE A 86 -5.24 -13.78 -4.79
C PHE A 86 -5.84 -13.17 -6.07
N TYR A 87 -5.21 -12.17 -6.67
CA TYR A 87 -5.75 -11.59 -7.92
C TYR A 87 -5.70 -12.57 -9.10
N GLN A 88 -4.72 -13.47 -9.14
CA GLN A 88 -4.68 -14.52 -10.16
C GLN A 88 -5.80 -15.54 -9.95
N GLU A 89 -6.08 -15.97 -8.72
CA GLU A 89 -7.20 -16.85 -8.39
C GLU A 89 -8.53 -16.25 -8.87
N ILE A 90 -8.79 -14.97 -8.57
CA ILE A 90 -10.02 -14.29 -9.03
C ILE A 90 -10.10 -14.24 -10.57
N ARG A 91 -8.97 -14.03 -11.26
CA ARG A 91 -8.93 -14.06 -12.74
C ARG A 91 -9.21 -15.46 -13.30
N ILE A 92 -8.64 -16.50 -12.69
CA ILE A 92 -8.83 -17.91 -13.10
C ILE A 92 -10.30 -18.32 -12.95
N LEU A 93 -11.00 -17.80 -11.93
CA LEU A 93 -12.45 -18.00 -11.77
C LEU A 93 -13.31 -17.36 -12.87
N GLY A 94 -12.69 -16.78 -13.91
CA GLY A 94 -13.37 -16.15 -15.04
C GLY A 94 -14.06 -14.83 -14.66
N LEU A 95 -13.73 -14.27 -13.50
CA LEU A 95 -14.36 -13.05 -13.03
C LEU A 95 -13.74 -11.83 -13.69
N ASN A 96 -14.60 -11.01 -14.26
CA ASN A 96 -14.20 -9.72 -14.79
C ASN A 96 -13.97 -8.75 -13.63
N LEU A 97 -12.70 -8.50 -13.29
CA LEU A 97 -12.30 -7.55 -12.25
C LEU A 97 -12.90 -6.14 -12.45
N ASN A 98 -13.21 -5.76 -13.69
CA ASN A 98 -13.87 -4.48 -13.98
C ASN A 98 -15.31 -4.44 -13.45
N ILE A 99 -16.01 -5.58 -13.38
CA ILE A 99 -17.34 -5.65 -12.76
C ILE A 99 -17.21 -5.35 -11.27
N LEU A 100 -16.27 -5.99 -10.58
CA LEU A 100 -16.03 -5.76 -9.16
C LEU A 100 -15.59 -4.31 -8.87
N ASN A 101 -14.74 -3.72 -9.72
CA ASN A 101 -14.38 -2.31 -9.64
C ASN A 101 -15.58 -1.38 -9.85
N SER A 102 -16.42 -1.65 -10.85
CA SER A 102 -17.60 -0.82 -11.15
C SER A 102 -18.58 -0.84 -9.98
N ARG A 103 -18.79 -2.01 -9.38
CA ARG A 103 -19.62 -2.19 -8.20
C ARG A 103 -19.07 -1.46 -6.99
N TYR A 104 -17.75 -1.47 -6.77
CA TYR A 104 -17.12 -0.65 -5.74
C TYR A 104 -17.43 0.84 -5.93
N LYS A 105 -17.20 1.38 -7.14
CA LYS A 105 -17.43 2.80 -7.45
C LYS A 105 -18.88 3.21 -7.25
N ALA A 106 -19.82 2.32 -7.55
CA ALA A 106 -21.24 2.52 -7.31
C ALA A 106 -21.66 2.30 -5.84
N SER A 107 -20.75 1.90 -4.95
CA SER A 107 -21.06 1.41 -3.59
C SER A 107 -22.06 0.25 -3.57
N ASP A 108 -22.12 -0.53 -4.66
CA ASP A 108 -23.09 -1.61 -4.87
C ASP A 108 -22.53 -2.96 -4.39
N ARG A 109 -22.69 -3.21 -3.10
CA ARG A 109 -22.25 -4.47 -2.46
C ARG A 109 -23.27 -5.61 -2.59
N ALA A 110 -24.53 -5.30 -2.89
CA ALA A 110 -25.63 -6.26 -2.81
C ALA A 110 -25.75 -7.06 -4.11
N VAL A 111 -25.65 -8.38 -4.03
CA VAL A 111 -25.87 -9.24 -5.21
C VAL A 111 -27.37 -9.51 -5.33
N LEU A 112 -27.94 -9.09 -6.46
CA LEU A 112 -29.37 -9.18 -6.75
C LEU A 112 -29.62 -10.14 -7.91
N ILE A 113 -30.68 -10.95 -7.82
CA ILE A 113 -31.15 -11.81 -8.90
C ILE A 113 -32.58 -11.45 -9.28
N LYS A 114 -32.93 -11.60 -10.55
CA LYS A 114 -34.31 -11.51 -11.01
C LYS A 114 -34.95 -12.90 -10.97
N THR A 115 -36.10 -13.03 -10.33
CA THR A 115 -36.87 -14.26 -10.29
C THR A 115 -37.99 -14.21 -11.32
N TYR A 116 -38.26 -15.36 -11.94
CA TYR A 116 -39.30 -15.52 -12.96
C TYR A 116 -40.14 -16.75 -12.62
N LYS A 117 -41.42 -16.71 -13.00
CA LYS A 117 -42.28 -17.90 -13.02
C LYS A 117 -42.76 -18.16 -14.44
N TYR A 118 -43.08 -19.41 -14.74
CA TYR A 118 -43.77 -19.74 -15.98
C TYR A 118 -45.27 -19.40 -15.86
N ASP A 119 -45.83 -18.82 -16.91
CA ASP A 119 -47.29 -18.72 -17.07
C ASP A 119 -47.88 -20.03 -17.63
N ASP A 120 -49.20 -20.09 -17.73
CA ASP A 120 -49.93 -21.27 -18.26
C ASP A 120 -49.55 -21.60 -19.72
N LYS A 121 -48.91 -20.66 -20.43
CA LYS A 121 -48.40 -20.79 -21.81
C LYS A 121 -46.90 -21.05 -21.86
N ARG A 122 -46.24 -21.34 -20.73
CA ARG A 122 -44.78 -21.52 -20.57
C ARG A 122 -43.93 -20.31 -20.94
N ASN A 123 -44.48 -19.09 -20.92
CA ASN A 123 -43.68 -17.87 -21.03
C ASN A 123 -43.09 -17.49 -19.67
N LEU A 124 -41.86 -16.95 -19.68
CA LEU A 124 -41.22 -16.39 -18.49
C LEU A 124 -41.87 -15.06 -18.09
N ARG A 125 -42.46 -15.01 -16.91
CA ARG A 125 -43.02 -13.81 -16.31
C ARG A 125 -42.19 -13.38 -15.11
N TYR A 126 -41.60 -12.19 -15.18
CA TYR A 126 -40.88 -11.58 -14.07
C TYR A 126 -41.75 -11.54 -12.80
N GLN A 127 -41.15 -11.88 -11.67
CA GLN A 127 -41.79 -11.84 -10.35
C GLN A 127 -41.24 -10.67 -9.56
N THR A 128 -39.98 -10.76 -9.15
CA THR A 128 -39.34 -9.78 -8.29
C THR A 128 -37.82 -9.82 -8.47
N THR A 129 -37.14 -8.86 -7.87
CA THR A 129 -35.68 -8.84 -7.75
C THR A 129 -35.35 -9.07 -6.28
N GLU A 130 -34.61 -10.13 -5.99
CA GLU A 130 -34.25 -10.52 -4.62
C GLU A 130 -32.76 -10.38 -4.39
N ARG A 131 -32.40 -9.99 -3.17
CA ARG A 131 -31.01 -9.95 -2.74
C ARG A 131 -30.60 -11.30 -2.18
N ILE A 132 -29.57 -11.89 -2.77
CA ILE A 132 -29.02 -13.18 -2.35
C ILE A 132 -27.80 -13.07 -1.43
N GLY A 133 -27.18 -11.88 -1.36
CA GLY A 133 -26.08 -11.66 -0.42
C GLY A 133 -25.35 -10.34 -0.62
N TYR A 134 -24.20 -10.22 0.04
CA TYR A 134 -23.31 -9.08 -0.04
C TYR A 134 -21.87 -9.50 -0.26
N LEU A 135 -21.16 -8.74 -1.10
CA LEU A 135 -19.71 -8.84 -1.22
C LEU A 135 -19.05 -7.80 -0.32
N GLN A 136 -18.12 -8.27 0.52
CA GLN A 136 -17.31 -7.40 1.37
C GLN A 136 -16.14 -6.81 0.58
N GLU A 137 -15.52 -5.74 1.10
CA GLU A 137 -14.20 -5.23 0.66
C GLU A 137 -13.99 -5.06 -0.86
N LEU A 138 -14.99 -4.54 -1.57
CA LEU A 138 -14.86 -4.27 -3.01
C LEU A 138 -13.81 -3.19 -3.34
N ASN A 139 -13.35 -2.41 -2.36
CA ASN A 139 -12.23 -1.45 -2.47
C ASN A 139 -10.92 -2.12 -2.92
N LEU A 140 -10.78 -3.43 -2.72
CA LEU A 140 -9.67 -4.21 -3.28
C LEU A 140 -9.57 -4.07 -4.80
N PHE A 141 -10.66 -3.81 -5.50
CA PHE A 141 -10.67 -3.74 -6.96
C PHE A 141 -10.48 -2.33 -7.49
N ASP A 142 -10.33 -1.32 -6.63
CA ASP A 142 -10.09 0.09 -6.98
C ASP A 142 -8.63 0.55 -6.80
N GLY A 143 -7.73 -0.40 -6.54
CA GLY A 143 -6.35 -0.10 -6.19
C GLY A 143 -5.40 0.04 -7.37
N LYS A 144 -4.21 0.55 -7.05
CA LYS A 144 -2.99 0.40 -7.86
C LYS A 144 -2.80 -1.06 -8.28
N ASP A 145 -2.21 -1.24 -9.47
CA ASP A 145 -1.79 -2.56 -9.95
C ASP A 145 -0.84 -3.21 -8.92
N VAL A 146 -1.06 -4.49 -8.63
CA VAL A 146 -0.21 -5.32 -7.77
C VAL A 146 1.26 -5.23 -8.19
N GLY A 147 1.52 -5.04 -9.49
CA GLY A 147 2.86 -4.83 -10.03
C GLY A 147 3.63 -3.67 -9.39
N SER A 148 2.93 -2.63 -8.89
CA SER A 148 3.55 -1.49 -8.22
C SER A 148 4.20 -1.85 -6.88
N TYR A 149 3.59 -2.75 -6.09
CA TYR A 149 4.13 -3.15 -4.80
C TYR A 149 5.43 -3.94 -4.93
N SER A 150 5.54 -4.82 -5.93
CA SER A 150 6.78 -5.56 -6.20
C SER A 150 7.95 -4.63 -6.49
N VAL A 151 7.71 -3.57 -7.28
CA VAL A 151 8.71 -2.55 -7.59
C VAL A 151 9.10 -1.78 -6.34
N ASP A 152 8.15 -1.39 -5.50
CA ASP A 152 8.44 -0.60 -4.30
C ASP A 152 9.20 -1.42 -3.25
N VAL A 153 8.85 -2.69 -3.04
CA VAL A 153 9.64 -3.60 -2.18
C VAL A 153 11.05 -3.80 -2.74
N HIS A 154 11.21 -3.90 -4.06
CA HIS A 154 12.52 -4.02 -4.69
C HIS A 154 13.38 -2.75 -4.48
N LYS A 155 12.79 -1.56 -4.56
CA LYS A 155 13.49 -0.30 -4.22
C LYS A 155 13.99 -0.30 -2.78
N LEU A 156 13.22 -0.81 -1.82
CA LEU A 156 13.68 -0.93 -0.42
C LEU A 156 14.88 -1.87 -0.27
N VAL A 157 14.89 -3.00 -1.00
CA VAL A 157 16.04 -3.93 -1.03
C VAL A 157 17.29 -3.21 -1.54
N ILE A 158 17.18 -2.53 -2.68
CA ILE A 158 18.29 -1.78 -3.28
C ILE A 158 18.74 -0.65 -2.35
N GLY A 159 17.79 0.13 -1.81
CA GLY A 159 18.07 1.24 -0.90
C GLY A 159 18.86 0.79 0.33
N LEU A 160 18.45 -0.31 0.96
CA LEU A 160 19.15 -0.83 2.14
C LEU A 160 20.56 -1.35 1.81
N LYS A 161 20.71 -2.02 0.66
CA LYS A 161 22.02 -2.46 0.16
C LYS A 161 22.95 -1.26 -0.08
N ASN A 162 22.47 -0.27 -0.83
CA ASN A 162 23.23 0.93 -1.17
C ASN A 162 23.58 1.79 0.07
N ALA A 163 22.73 1.78 1.11
CA ALA A 163 23.02 2.42 2.39
C ALA A 163 24.22 1.77 3.09
N CYS A 164 24.28 0.44 3.13
CA CYS A 164 25.41 -0.29 3.71
C CYS A 164 26.70 -0.04 2.91
N GLU A 165 26.62 -0.05 1.57
CA GLU A 165 27.78 0.23 0.71
C GLU A 165 28.28 1.66 0.88
N LEU A 166 27.39 2.63 1.09
CA LEU A 166 27.76 4.01 1.36
C LEU A 166 28.50 4.15 2.69
N ASP A 167 28.08 3.42 3.74
CA ASP A 167 28.76 3.42 5.03
C ASP A 167 30.20 2.91 4.93
N GLU A 168 30.41 1.80 4.22
CA GLU A 168 31.76 1.28 3.96
C GLU A 168 32.64 2.27 3.19
N GLN A 169 32.07 2.99 2.22
CA GLN A 169 32.79 4.04 1.49
C GLN A 169 33.15 5.24 2.37
N ILE A 170 32.28 5.62 3.30
CA ILE A 170 32.55 6.69 4.28
C ILE A 170 33.67 6.27 5.23
N LYS A 171 33.67 5.02 5.71
CA LYS A 171 34.75 4.47 6.56
C LYS A 171 36.09 4.47 5.84
N GLN A 172 36.13 4.13 4.56
CA GLN A 172 37.35 4.12 3.75
C GLN A 172 37.84 5.53 3.37
N ASN A 173 36.93 6.48 3.17
CA ASN A 173 37.28 7.87 2.85
C ASN A 173 36.38 8.88 3.61
N PRO A 174 36.76 9.29 4.82
CA PRO A 174 35.94 10.18 5.66
C PRO A 174 35.65 11.57 5.05
N LYS A 175 36.43 12.00 4.04
CA LYS A 175 36.25 13.30 3.36
C LYS A 175 35.33 13.21 2.14
N ILE A 176 34.75 12.05 1.84
CA ILE A 176 33.88 11.87 0.67
C ILE A 176 32.60 12.69 0.81
N ARG A 177 32.19 13.34 -0.29
CA ARG A 177 30.96 14.12 -0.35
C ARG A 177 29.76 13.20 -0.59
N VAL A 178 28.91 13.02 0.42
CA VAL A 178 27.82 12.03 0.40
C VAL A 178 26.41 12.63 0.41
N ASP A 179 26.27 13.94 0.58
CA ASP A 179 24.99 14.58 0.91
C ASP A 179 23.85 14.23 -0.05
N LYS A 180 24.12 14.23 -1.36
CA LYS A 180 23.13 13.86 -2.38
C LYS A 180 22.70 12.41 -2.23
N ARG A 181 23.66 11.49 -2.07
CA ARG A 181 23.39 10.05 -1.93
C ARG A 181 22.63 9.74 -0.64
N VAL A 182 23.01 10.38 0.47
CA VAL A 182 22.27 10.27 1.75
C VAL A 182 20.83 10.76 1.58
N ASN A 183 20.63 11.91 0.91
CA ASN A 183 19.28 12.43 0.66
C ASN A 183 18.43 11.46 -0.17
N ASP A 184 18.98 10.91 -1.25
CA ASP A 184 18.28 9.97 -2.11
C ASP A 184 17.94 8.68 -1.36
N LEU A 185 18.88 8.11 -0.60
CA LEU A 185 18.65 6.89 0.18
C LEU A 185 17.64 7.08 1.32
N VAL A 186 17.72 8.19 2.04
CA VAL A 186 16.73 8.50 3.10
C VAL A 186 15.35 8.68 2.49
N ARG A 187 15.23 9.30 1.31
CA ARG A 187 13.94 9.39 0.60
C ARG A 187 13.42 8.00 0.27
N ASP A 188 14.24 7.17 -0.37
CA ASP A 188 13.82 5.85 -0.83
C ASP A 188 13.42 4.93 0.33
N LEU A 189 14.16 4.99 1.45
CA LEU A 189 13.88 4.21 2.66
C LEU A 189 12.78 4.82 3.54
N SER A 190 12.46 6.11 3.41
CA SER A 190 11.42 6.75 4.23
C SER A 190 10.01 6.23 3.96
N HIS A 191 9.77 5.64 2.78
CA HIS A 191 8.48 5.04 2.41
C HIS A 191 8.26 3.65 3.04
N PHE A 192 9.22 3.15 3.81
CA PHE A 192 9.19 1.81 4.39
C PHE A 192 7.95 1.55 5.26
N GLU A 193 7.69 2.41 6.24
CA GLU A 193 6.58 2.23 7.18
C GLU A 193 5.22 2.36 6.50
N SER A 194 5.09 3.34 5.60
CA SER A 194 3.86 3.52 4.82
C SER A 194 3.56 2.29 3.95
N LEU A 195 4.57 1.76 3.24
CA LEU A 195 4.39 0.59 2.39
C LEU A 195 4.02 -0.65 3.22
N ARG A 196 4.67 -0.85 4.37
CA ARG A 196 4.34 -1.94 5.29
C ARG A 196 2.88 -1.88 5.73
N ASN A 197 2.43 -0.69 6.17
CA ASN A 197 1.06 -0.51 6.65
C ASN A 197 0.04 -0.73 5.52
N GLU A 198 0.32 -0.19 4.32
CA GLU A 198 -0.53 -0.38 3.13
C GLU A 198 -0.65 -1.88 2.77
N LEU A 199 0.45 -2.63 2.76
CA LEU A 199 0.44 -4.06 2.45
C LEU A 199 -0.27 -4.90 3.52
N LEU A 200 -0.09 -4.58 4.81
CA LEU A 200 -0.79 -5.27 5.90
C LEU A 200 -2.31 -5.02 5.84
N GLU A 201 -2.72 -3.78 5.60
CA GLU A 201 -4.15 -3.47 5.44
C GLU A 201 -4.72 -4.16 4.21
N ARG A 202 -3.96 -4.18 3.11
CA ARG A 202 -4.39 -4.88 1.89
C ARG A 202 -4.59 -6.36 2.12
N LYS A 203 -3.66 -7.01 2.83
CA LYS A 203 -3.79 -8.42 3.24
C LYS A 203 -5.02 -8.64 4.12
N ALA A 204 -5.25 -7.76 5.09
CA ALA A 204 -6.44 -7.84 5.94
C ALA A 204 -7.75 -7.67 5.15
N SER A 205 -7.81 -6.73 4.20
CA SER A 205 -8.96 -6.59 3.29
C SER A 205 -9.19 -7.84 2.45
N ILE A 206 -8.14 -8.51 1.96
CA ILE A 206 -8.28 -9.78 1.22
C ILE A 206 -8.92 -10.85 2.10
N GLU A 207 -8.45 -11.01 3.34
CA GLU A 207 -9.03 -11.98 4.25
C GLU A 207 -10.50 -11.66 4.56
N ARG A 208 -10.84 -10.38 4.77
CA ARG A 208 -12.24 -9.93 4.91
C ARG A 208 -13.05 -10.19 3.64
N PHE A 209 -12.50 -10.00 2.45
CA PHE A 209 -13.18 -10.35 1.19
C PHE A 209 -13.48 -11.85 1.13
N LYS A 210 -12.52 -12.72 1.50
CA LYS A 210 -12.69 -14.18 1.52
C LYS A 210 -13.73 -14.67 2.53
N THR A 211 -14.08 -13.87 3.54
CA THR A 211 -15.22 -14.19 4.43
C THR A 211 -16.59 -14.02 3.75
N SER A 212 -16.65 -13.33 2.60
CA SER A 212 -17.87 -13.27 1.80
C SER A 212 -18.21 -14.65 1.24
N ASP A 213 -19.49 -14.91 1.00
CA ASP A 213 -19.89 -16.08 0.22
C ASP A 213 -19.42 -15.89 -1.23
N LEU A 214 -18.29 -16.53 -1.58
CA LEU A 214 -17.69 -16.43 -2.91
C LEU A 214 -18.57 -17.05 -4.00
N SER A 215 -19.57 -17.86 -3.66
CA SER A 215 -20.55 -18.37 -4.62
C SER A 215 -21.39 -17.24 -5.24
N LEU A 216 -21.52 -16.10 -4.55
CA LEU A 216 -22.19 -14.90 -5.06
C LEU A 216 -21.53 -14.35 -6.33
N LEU A 217 -20.24 -14.63 -6.52
CA LEU A 217 -19.49 -14.19 -7.71
C LEU A 217 -20.02 -14.85 -8.99
N CYS A 218 -20.60 -16.05 -8.91
CA CYS A 218 -21.25 -16.74 -10.03
C CYS A 218 -22.45 -15.99 -10.63
N TYR A 219 -23.02 -15.05 -9.88
CA TYR A 219 -24.19 -14.27 -10.29
C TYR A 219 -23.81 -12.87 -10.82
N LEU A 220 -22.51 -12.56 -10.90
CA LEU A 220 -22.01 -11.27 -11.39
C LEU A 220 -21.54 -11.31 -12.84
N THR A 221 -21.08 -12.47 -13.30
CA THR A 221 -20.76 -12.67 -14.71
C THR A 221 -22.04 -13.07 -15.43
N PRO A 222 -22.33 -12.51 -16.63
CA PRO A 222 -23.26 -13.18 -17.51
C PRO A 222 -22.67 -14.57 -17.72
N MET A 223 -23.38 -15.62 -17.29
CA MET A 223 -23.14 -16.96 -17.84
C MET A 223 -23.00 -16.74 -19.34
N ILE A 224 -21.88 -17.17 -19.91
CA ILE A 224 -21.74 -17.31 -21.34
C ILE A 224 -22.83 -18.32 -21.73
N TYR A 225 -24.03 -17.83 -21.98
CA TYR A 225 -25.17 -18.58 -22.47
C TYR A 225 -24.94 -19.06 -23.92
N ALA A 226 -23.71 -18.94 -24.44
CA ALA A 226 -23.34 -19.33 -25.79
C ALA A 226 -22.86 -20.79 -25.90
N GLU A 227 -22.69 -21.54 -24.80
CA GLU A 227 -22.28 -22.97 -24.88
C GLU A 227 -23.29 -23.96 -24.29
N LEU A 228 -24.38 -23.48 -23.68
CA LEU A 228 -25.52 -24.33 -23.29
C LEU A 228 -26.76 -24.14 -24.18
N SER A 229 -26.60 -23.44 -25.32
CA SER A 229 -27.54 -23.49 -26.44
C SER A 229 -27.16 -24.57 -27.47
N GLY A 230 -26.50 -25.65 -27.03
CA GLY A 230 -26.60 -26.92 -27.73
C GLY A 230 -27.95 -27.51 -27.37
N ASP A 231 -28.89 -27.47 -28.32
CA ASP A 231 -30.14 -28.22 -28.36
C ASP A 231 -30.47 -28.97 -27.07
N PHE A 232 -31.25 -28.35 -26.17
CA PHE A 232 -32.01 -29.13 -25.20
C PHE A 232 -33.01 -29.95 -26.03
N PRO A 233 -32.86 -31.28 -26.16
CA PRO A 233 -33.85 -32.05 -26.90
C PRO A 233 -35.10 -32.04 -26.05
N LEU A 234 -36.13 -31.35 -26.55
CA LEU A 234 -37.48 -31.50 -26.07
C LEU A 234 -37.88 -32.97 -26.31
N GLY A 235 -37.83 -33.75 -25.24
CA GLY A 235 -38.49 -35.05 -25.13
C GLY A 235 -37.88 -36.14 -26.00
N ASP A 236 -37.03 -36.96 -25.39
CA ASP A 236 -37.32 -38.39 -25.47
C ASP A 236 -37.06 -39.09 -24.13
N SER A 237 -37.87 -40.11 -23.92
CA SER A 237 -38.27 -40.66 -22.63
C SER A 237 -37.21 -41.60 -22.06
N ARG A 238 -36.10 -41.08 -21.50
CA ARG A 238 -35.22 -41.87 -20.63
C ARG A 238 -34.72 -41.01 -19.47
N GLN A 239 -35.06 -41.43 -18.25
CA GLN A 239 -34.60 -40.81 -17.01
C GLN A 239 -33.08 -40.61 -17.03
N PRO A 240 -32.56 -39.38 -16.81
CA PRO A 240 -31.19 -39.21 -16.42
C PRO A 240 -31.09 -39.58 -14.95
N THR A 241 -30.39 -40.68 -14.65
CA THR A 241 -29.88 -40.94 -13.30
C THR A 241 -28.89 -39.83 -12.95
N TYR A 242 -29.39 -38.80 -12.25
CA TYR A 242 -28.51 -37.83 -11.60
C TYR A 242 -27.67 -38.57 -10.56
N LYS A 243 -26.43 -38.92 -10.91
CA LYS A 243 -25.41 -39.22 -9.91
C LYS A 243 -25.19 -37.93 -9.11
N SER A 244 -25.80 -37.92 -7.93
CA SER A 244 -25.48 -37.02 -6.82
C SER A 244 -23.97 -37.02 -6.61
N LEU A 245 -23.27 -36.00 -7.10
CA LEU A 245 -21.92 -35.72 -6.63
C LEU A 245 -22.05 -35.06 -5.26
N ARG A 246 -21.89 -35.87 -4.22
CA ARG A 246 -21.70 -35.37 -2.86
C ARG A 246 -20.31 -34.74 -2.72
N PRO A 247 -20.15 -33.79 -1.79
CA PRO A 247 -18.85 -33.23 -1.46
C PRO A 247 -18.04 -34.20 -0.58
N PHE A 248 -16.72 -34.18 -0.78
CA PHE A 248 -15.68 -34.99 -0.12
C PHE A 248 -15.53 -36.44 -0.60
N ASP A 249 -14.44 -36.70 -1.32
CA ASP A 249 -13.56 -37.83 -1.04
C ASP A 249 -12.11 -37.39 -1.27
N LEU A 250 -11.36 -37.42 -0.17
CA LEU A 250 -9.90 -37.28 -0.05
C LEU A 250 -9.26 -38.69 -0.19
N VAL A 251 -7.98 -38.72 -0.56
CA VAL A 251 -7.01 -39.85 -0.51
C VAL A 251 -7.13 -40.82 -1.71
N SER A 252 -6.08 -41.19 -2.47
CA SER A 252 -4.64 -41.34 -2.18
C SER A 252 -3.74 -40.78 -3.28
#